data_AF-A0A955VXL3-F1
#
_entry.id   AF-A0A955VXL3-F1
#
_cell.length_a   1.000
_cell.length_b   1.000
_cell.length_c   1.000
_cell.angle_alpha   90.00
_cell.angle_beta   90.00
_cell.angle_gamma   90.00
#
_symmetry.space_group_name_H-M   'P 1'
#
loop_
_entity.id
_entity.type
_entity.pdbx_description
1 polymer ?
#
loop_
_entity_poly.entity_id
_entity_poly.type
_entity_poly.pdbx_seq_one_letter_code
_entity_poly.pdbx_strand_id
1 'polypeptide(L)'
;MLPDLPALTLLALAGICLFTATVQGVVGFGFALLAVPLSALVEPSAVPVPQAILSVFLTLPMAWRGRHHLELRRVRWILLGWIPGVVIGVTLLKVLSERAVSLAMAAFVLGAVALMTLGLKVRRYPPTEVGAGVLAGLGSLVSSISGPPVALLYKDEKGATLRANLALVFLSGVLLTLGGRLVSGEISLRDAQIALCVAPGVLLSLPVAERLGGKVDGALLRRLVLGLATLSAVALAARAL
;
A
#
# COMPACT_ATOMS: atom_id res chain seq x y z
N MET A 1 -21.75 13.99 7.16
CA MET A 1 -21.64 14.78 5.91
C MET A 1 -20.87 13.93 4.91
N LEU A 2 -21.41 13.76 3.70
CA LEU A 2 -20.71 13.07 2.61
C LEU A 2 -19.59 13.99 2.08
N PRO A 3 -18.50 13.45 1.52
CA PRO A 3 -17.50 14.28 0.88
C PRO A 3 -18.14 14.99 -0.33
N ASP A 4 -17.77 16.25 -0.57
CA ASP A 4 -18.21 17.04 -1.72
C ASP A 4 -17.53 16.55 -3.02
N LEU A 5 -17.73 15.28 -3.37
CA LEU A 5 -17.24 14.65 -4.57
C LEU A 5 -18.41 14.14 -5.41
N PRO A 6 -18.36 14.26 -6.74
CA PRO A 6 -19.37 13.69 -7.62
C PRO A 6 -19.52 12.18 -7.37
N ALA A 7 -20.75 11.67 -7.47
CA ALA A 7 -21.02 10.24 -7.30
C ALA A 7 -20.20 9.37 -8.27
N LEU A 8 -19.98 9.86 -9.50
CA LEU A 8 -19.14 9.20 -10.50
C LEU A 8 -17.68 9.05 -10.02
N THR A 9 -17.12 10.07 -9.38
CA THR A 9 -15.76 10.04 -8.80
C THR A 9 -15.67 9.00 -7.69
N LEU A 10 -16.65 8.97 -6.78
CA LEU A 10 -16.71 7.98 -5.71
C LEU A 10 -16.84 6.55 -6.26
N LEU A 11 -17.66 6.34 -7.29
CA LEU A 11 -17.80 5.05 -7.97
C LEU A 11 -16.49 4.63 -8.65
N ALA A 12 -15.79 5.56 -9.32
CA ALA A 12 -14.50 5.29 -9.94
C ALA A 12 -13.45 4.88 -8.89
N LEU A 13 -13.36 5.62 -7.78
CA LEU A 13 -12.45 5.29 -6.67
C LEU A 13 -12.80 3.93 -6.03
N ALA A 14 -14.08 3.64 -5.83
CA ALA A 14 -14.54 2.35 -5.33
C ALA A 14 -14.19 1.20 -6.29
N GLY A 15 -14.35 1.40 -7.60
CA GLY A 15 -13.95 0.43 -8.63
C GLY A 15 -12.44 0.17 -8.66
N ILE A 16 -11.63 1.25 -8.58
CA ILE A 16 -10.17 1.15 -8.48
C ILE A 16 -9.78 0.36 -7.22
N CYS A 17 -10.36 0.71 -6.07
CA CYS A 17 -10.04 0.06 -4.80
C CYS A 17 -10.51 -1.40 -4.77
N LEU A 18 -11.67 -1.72 -5.35
CA LEU A 18 -12.15 -3.08 -5.53
C LEU A 18 -11.14 -3.90 -6.34
N PHE A 19 -10.77 -3.42 -7.53
CA PHE A 19 -9.81 -4.11 -8.40
C PHE A 19 -8.47 -4.34 -7.70
N THR A 20 -7.86 -3.27 -7.19
CA THR A 20 -6.51 -3.33 -6.60
C THR A 20 -6.47 -4.11 -5.29
N ALA A 21 -7.52 -4.06 -4.48
CA ALA A 21 -7.64 -4.86 -3.26
C ALA A 21 -7.88 -6.35 -3.59
N THR A 22 -8.63 -6.65 -4.65
CA THR A 22 -8.76 -8.02 -5.15
C THR A 22 -7.41 -8.58 -5.57
N VAL A 23 -6.62 -7.79 -6.30
CA VAL A 23 -5.26 -8.18 -6.70
C VAL A 23 -4.38 -8.48 -5.49
N GLN A 24 -4.40 -7.61 -4.48
CA GLN A 24 -3.66 -7.86 -3.24
C GLN A 24 -4.16 -9.09 -2.48
N GLY A 25 -5.47 -9.36 -2.46
CA GLY A 25 -6.00 -10.58 -1.85
C GLY A 25 -5.49 -11.86 -2.52
N VAL A 26 -5.34 -11.84 -3.86
CA VAL A 26 -4.83 -12.99 -4.64
C VAL A 26 -3.31 -13.13 -4.50
N VAL A 27 -2.55 -12.05 -4.73
CA VAL A 27 -1.07 -12.08 -4.81
C VAL A 27 -0.41 -11.95 -3.43
N GLY A 28 -1.07 -11.29 -2.48
CA GLY A 28 -0.55 -10.97 -1.14
C GLY A 28 -0.03 -9.53 -0.97
N PHE A 29 0.14 -8.79 -2.07
CA PHE A 29 0.53 -7.37 -2.06
C PHE A 29 0.01 -6.68 -3.33
N GLY A 30 0.05 -5.34 -3.35
CA GLY A 30 -0.16 -4.55 -4.58
C GLY A 30 -1.30 -3.55 -4.54
N PHE A 31 -2.09 -3.51 -3.46
CA PHE A 31 -3.18 -2.56 -3.29
C PHE A 31 -2.66 -1.13 -3.43
N ALA A 32 -1.82 -0.68 -2.50
CA ALA A 32 -1.32 0.70 -2.53
C ALA A 32 -0.48 1.02 -3.77
N LEU A 33 0.28 0.04 -4.29
CA LEU A 33 1.14 0.23 -5.47
C LEU A 33 0.34 0.64 -6.72
N LEU A 34 -0.93 0.21 -6.82
CA LEU A 34 -1.84 0.58 -7.90
C LEU A 34 -2.88 1.62 -7.48
N ALA A 35 -3.51 1.42 -6.33
CA ALA A 35 -4.63 2.22 -5.86
C ALA A 35 -4.21 3.68 -5.68
N VAL A 36 -3.00 3.94 -5.18
CA VAL A 36 -2.51 5.29 -4.94
C VAL A 36 -2.35 6.06 -6.26
N PRO A 37 -1.50 5.66 -7.22
CA PRO A 37 -1.32 6.46 -8.42
C PRO A 37 -2.59 6.54 -9.27
N LEU A 38 -3.40 5.47 -9.34
CA LEU A 38 -4.69 5.51 -10.05
C LEU A 38 -5.68 6.48 -9.40
N SER A 39 -5.81 6.44 -8.07
CA SER A 39 -6.71 7.35 -7.35
C SER A 39 -6.22 8.79 -7.44
N ALA A 40 -4.91 9.04 -7.41
CA ALA A 40 -4.32 10.37 -7.57
C ALA A 40 -4.64 11.00 -8.94
N LEU A 41 -4.72 10.20 -9.99
CA LEU A 41 -5.12 10.67 -11.33
C LEU A 41 -6.59 11.06 -11.39
N VAL A 42 -7.46 10.34 -10.68
CA VAL A 42 -8.91 10.62 -10.62
C VAL A 42 -9.24 11.78 -9.69
N GLU A 43 -8.76 11.72 -8.45
CA GLU A 43 -9.02 12.70 -7.40
C GLU A 43 -7.79 12.80 -6.48
N PRO A 44 -6.95 13.85 -6.62
CA PRO A 44 -5.76 14.02 -5.79
C PRO A 44 -6.06 14.05 -4.28
N SER A 45 -7.25 14.53 -3.86
CA SER A 45 -7.63 14.52 -2.44
C SER A 45 -7.93 13.12 -1.89
N ALA A 46 -8.01 12.09 -2.74
CA ALA A 46 -8.21 10.71 -2.32
C ALA A 46 -6.92 10.00 -1.89
N VAL A 47 -5.78 10.70 -1.92
CA VAL A 47 -4.45 10.18 -1.56
C VAL A 47 -3.67 11.19 -0.71
N PRO A 48 -2.69 10.74 0.09
CA PRO A 48 -2.39 9.35 0.43
C PRO A 48 -3.24 8.83 1.60
N VAL A 49 -3.76 9.71 2.47
CA VAL A 49 -4.42 9.32 3.74
C VAL A 49 -5.62 8.39 3.56
N PRO A 50 -6.56 8.66 2.63
CA PRO A 50 -7.70 7.76 2.46
C PRO A 50 -7.26 6.34 2.08
N GLN A 51 -6.20 6.20 1.27
CA GLN A 51 -5.65 4.89 0.90
C GLN A 51 -4.98 4.17 2.07
N ALA A 52 -4.32 4.90 2.98
CA ALA A 52 -3.80 4.32 4.21
C ALA A 52 -4.93 3.78 5.11
N ILE A 53 -6.04 4.53 5.23
CA ILE A 53 -7.23 4.08 5.98
C ILE A 53 -7.85 2.85 5.32
N LEU A 54 -8.05 2.87 4.00
CA LEU A 54 -8.57 1.74 3.22
C LEU A 54 -7.69 0.49 3.34
N SER A 55 -6.37 0.67 3.44
CA SER A 55 -5.43 -0.43 3.68
C SER A 55 -5.69 -1.14 5.00
N VAL A 56 -6.20 -0.47 6.04
CA VAL A 56 -6.62 -1.12 7.29
C VAL A 56 -7.82 -2.03 7.03
N PHE A 57 -8.85 -1.53 6.33
CA PHE A 57 -10.05 -2.32 5.99
C PHE A 57 -9.73 -3.57 5.16
N LEU A 58 -8.67 -3.51 4.35
CA LEU A 58 -8.19 -4.65 3.58
C LEU A 58 -7.34 -5.62 4.44
N THR A 59 -6.33 -5.10 5.12
CA THR A 59 -5.30 -5.92 5.77
C THR A 59 -5.75 -6.52 7.08
N LEU A 60 -6.69 -5.89 7.79
CA LEU A 60 -7.22 -6.39 9.06
C LEU A 60 -7.95 -7.74 8.89
N PRO A 61 -8.93 -7.89 7.98
CA PRO A 61 -9.56 -9.19 7.72
C PRO A 61 -8.56 -10.24 7.18
N MET A 62 -7.62 -9.82 6.34
CA MET A 62 -6.58 -10.73 5.81
C MET A 62 -5.68 -11.28 6.93
N ALA A 63 -5.20 -10.42 7.82
CA ALA A 63 -4.38 -10.80 8.96
C ALA A 63 -5.17 -11.67 9.95
N TRP A 64 -6.45 -11.33 10.20
CA TRP A 64 -7.32 -12.11 11.07
C TRP A 64 -7.56 -13.53 10.54
N ARG A 65 -7.89 -13.68 9.25
CA ARG A 65 -8.08 -15.00 8.62
C ARG A 65 -6.77 -15.79 8.59
N GLY A 66 -5.64 -15.12 8.35
CA GLY A 66 -4.32 -15.71 8.29
C GLY A 66 -3.66 -15.99 9.65
N ARG A 67 -4.33 -15.67 10.77
CA ARG A 67 -3.70 -15.62 12.10
C ARG A 67 -2.97 -16.89 12.54
N HIS A 68 -3.43 -18.05 12.08
CA HIS A 68 -2.82 -19.35 12.39
C HIS A 68 -1.48 -19.60 11.68
N HIS A 69 -1.15 -18.80 10.67
CA HIS A 69 0.10 -18.87 9.90
C HIS A 69 1.06 -17.71 10.21
N LEU A 70 0.80 -16.93 11.27
CA LEU A 70 1.59 -15.75 11.60
C LEU A 70 2.88 -16.11 12.34
N GLU A 71 3.97 -15.49 11.90
CA GLU A 71 5.27 -15.63 12.55
C GLU A 71 5.71 -14.28 13.13
N LEU A 72 5.17 -13.93 14.29
CA LEU A 72 5.38 -12.62 14.96
C LEU A 72 6.86 -12.27 15.13
N ARG A 73 7.69 -13.26 15.47
CA ARG A 73 9.13 -13.09 15.65
C ARG A 73 9.84 -12.66 14.36
N ARG A 74 9.28 -13.00 13.20
CA ARG A 74 9.84 -12.70 11.89
C ARG A 74 9.41 -11.33 11.34
N VAL A 75 8.33 -10.75 11.85
CA VAL A 75 7.88 -9.41 11.42
C VAL A 75 8.46 -8.27 12.27
N ARG A 76 8.92 -8.57 13.50
CA ARG A 76 9.35 -7.55 14.47
C ARG A 76 10.45 -6.62 13.97
N TRP A 77 11.43 -7.13 13.21
CA TRP A 77 12.56 -6.34 12.72
C TRP A 77 12.13 -5.38 11.61
N ILE A 78 11.16 -5.80 10.79
CA ILE A 78 10.54 -4.95 9.77
C ILE A 78 9.77 -3.82 10.47
N LEU A 79 8.97 -4.13 11.50
CA LEU A 79 8.24 -3.12 12.25
C LEU A 79 9.16 -2.16 13.02
N LEU A 80 10.27 -2.66 13.56
CA LEU A 80 11.28 -1.84 14.21
C LEU A 80 11.91 -0.84 13.23
N GLY A 81 12.22 -1.27 12.00
CA GLY A 81 12.67 -0.37 10.94
C GLY A 81 11.59 0.58 10.42
N TRP A 82 10.32 0.20 10.51
CA TRP A 82 9.20 1.03 10.05
C TRP A 82 9.08 2.34 10.81
N ILE A 83 9.33 2.32 12.12
CA ILE A 83 9.25 3.50 13.00
C ILE A 83 10.15 4.65 12.52
N PRO A 84 11.48 4.48 12.36
CA PRO A 84 12.33 5.55 11.83
C PRO A 84 11.94 5.96 10.41
N GLY A 85 11.46 5.04 9.57
CA GLY A 85 10.92 5.38 8.24
C GLY A 85 9.74 6.35 8.31
N VAL A 86 8.79 6.11 9.23
CA VAL A 86 7.65 6.99 9.51
C VAL A 86 8.12 8.35 10.03
N VAL A 87 9.07 8.38 10.96
CA VAL A 87 9.64 9.64 11.50
C VAL A 87 10.28 10.46 10.38
N ILE A 88 11.14 9.85 9.56
CA ILE A 88 11.77 10.50 8.41
C ILE A 88 10.70 11.02 7.44
N GLY A 89 9.70 10.21 7.12
CA GLY A 89 8.60 10.63 6.25
C GLY A 89 7.87 11.85 6.79
N VAL A 90 7.60 11.93 8.10
CA VAL A 90 6.84 13.03 8.71
C VAL A 90 7.65 14.31 8.59
N THR A 91 8.95 14.22 8.88
CA THR A 91 9.86 15.37 8.72
C THR A 91 9.94 15.83 7.27
N LEU A 92 9.90 14.89 6.32
CA LEU A 92 9.93 15.19 4.90
C LEU A 92 8.63 15.87 4.44
N LEU A 93 7.45 15.39 4.85
CA LEU A 93 6.17 16.00 4.50
C LEU A 93 6.06 17.46 4.96
N LYS A 94 6.67 17.82 6.08
CA LYS A 94 6.66 19.20 6.59
C LYS A 94 7.46 20.19 5.73
N VAL A 95 8.36 19.71 4.87
CA VAL A 95 9.22 20.55 4.04
C VAL A 95 8.95 20.43 2.54
N LEU A 96 8.21 19.40 2.12
CA LEU A 96 7.86 19.20 0.72
C LEU A 96 6.62 20.02 0.32
N SER A 97 6.69 20.65 -0.85
CA SER A 97 5.49 21.20 -1.51
C SER A 97 4.60 20.08 -2.05
N GLU A 98 3.32 20.37 -2.33
CA GLU A 98 2.38 19.39 -2.94
C GLU A 98 2.93 18.77 -4.23
N ARG A 99 3.60 19.58 -5.05
CA ARG A 99 4.31 19.14 -6.25
C ARG A 99 5.44 18.15 -5.91
N ALA A 100 6.24 18.47 -4.89
CA ALA A 100 7.34 17.61 -4.47
C ALA A 100 6.86 16.31 -3.83
N VAL A 101 5.73 16.31 -3.11
CA VAL A 101 5.07 15.09 -2.62
C VAL A 101 4.65 14.22 -3.80
N SER A 102 3.99 14.78 -4.82
CA SER A 102 3.57 14.02 -6.00
C SER A 102 4.75 13.38 -6.75
N LEU A 103 5.86 14.13 -6.91
CA LEU A 103 7.09 13.61 -7.49
C LEU A 103 7.75 12.53 -6.61
N ALA A 104 7.77 12.71 -5.29
CA ALA A 104 8.31 11.72 -4.36
C ALA A 104 7.49 10.43 -4.38
N MET A 105 6.16 10.52 -4.49
CA MET A 105 5.27 9.38 -4.67
C MET A 105 5.59 8.63 -5.97
N ALA A 106 5.69 9.35 -7.10
CA ALA A 106 6.03 8.74 -8.37
C ALA A 106 7.43 8.08 -8.34
N ALA A 107 8.42 8.76 -7.77
CA ALA A 107 9.77 8.21 -7.59
C ALA A 107 9.76 6.94 -6.73
N PHE A 108 8.98 6.91 -5.65
CA PHE A 108 8.84 5.72 -4.81
C PHE A 108 8.18 4.56 -5.56
N VAL A 109 7.13 4.81 -6.34
CA VAL A 109 6.49 3.78 -7.19
C VAL A 109 7.48 3.24 -8.22
N LEU A 110 8.21 4.10 -8.91
CA LEU A 110 9.16 3.68 -9.94
C LEU A 110 10.33 2.89 -9.33
N GLY A 111 10.86 3.34 -8.18
CA GLY A 111 11.87 2.60 -7.43
C GLY A 111 11.37 1.23 -6.96
N ALA A 112 10.12 1.16 -6.51
CA ALA A 112 9.46 -0.09 -6.17
C ALA A 112 9.31 -1.05 -7.35
N VAL A 113 8.88 -0.54 -8.51
CA VAL A 113 8.78 -1.34 -9.74
C VAL A 113 10.17 -1.85 -10.12
N ALA A 114 11.18 -0.99 -10.18
CA ALA A 114 12.55 -1.37 -10.50
C ALA A 114 13.07 -2.46 -9.56
N LEU A 115 12.83 -2.31 -8.25
CA LEU A 115 13.21 -3.30 -7.25
C LEU A 115 12.55 -4.66 -7.50
N MET A 116 11.27 -4.67 -7.92
CA MET A 116 10.54 -5.89 -8.21
C MET A 116 10.93 -6.53 -9.55
N THR A 117 11.26 -5.74 -10.58
CA THR A 117 11.64 -6.24 -11.90
C THR A 117 13.06 -6.79 -11.93
N LEU A 118 13.99 -6.19 -11.17
CA LEU A 118 15.38 -6.66 -11.06
C LEU A 118 15.50 -8.04 -10.40
N GLY A 119 14.45 -8.53 -9.72
CA GLY A 119 14.43 -9.88 -9.17
C GLY A 119 15.47 -10.14 -8.07
N LEU A 120 15.99 -9.07 -7.43
CA LEU A 120 17.10 -9.14 -6.48
C LEU A 120 16.88 -10.21 -5.41
N LYS A 121 17.87 -11.07 -5.19
CA LYS A 121 17.87 -12.05 -4.09
C LYS A 121 18.44 -11.38 -2.84
N VAL A 122 17.54 -10.91 -1.98
CA VAL A 122 17.92 -10.37 -0.67
C VAL A 122 17.78 -11.47 0.35
N ARG A 123 18.90 -11.85 0.99
CA ARG A 123 18.86 -12.79 2.10
C ARG A 123 18.12 -12.14 3.27
N ARG A 124 17.23 -12.88 3.90
CA ARG A 124 16.42 -12.39 5.03
C ARG A 124 17.19 -12.55 6.35
N TYR A 125 17.61 -11.43 6.93
CA TYR A 125 18.23 -11.34 8.26
C TYR A 125 18.00 -9.94 8.86
N PRO A 126 18.21 -9.71 10.19
CA PRO A 126 17.68 -8.52 10.86
C PRO A 126 18.05 -7.17 10.23
N PRO A 127 19.29 -6.90 9.81
CA PRO A 127 19.64 -5.68 9.06
C PRO A 127 18.82 -5.45 7.78
N THR A 128 18.63 -6.48 6.95
CA THR A 128 17.81 -6.35 5.73
C THR A 128 16.33 -6.17 6.05
N GLU A 129 15.84 -6.79 7.13
CA GLU A 129 14.46 -6.63 7.60
C GLU A 129 14.21 -5.22 8.12
N VAL A 130 15.14 -4.67 8.91
CA VAL A 130 15.11 -3.29 9.38
C VAL A 130 15.19 -2.32 8.20
N GLY A 131 16.11 -2.53 7.26
CA GLY A 131 16.24 -1.67 6.07
C GLY A 131 14.97 -1.66 5.21
N ALA A 132 14.38 -2.84 4.95
CA ALA A 132 13.10 -2.93 4.26
C ALA A 132 11.98 -2.25 5.04
N GLY A 133 11.99 -2.37 6.37
CA GLY A 133 11.08 -1.65 7.28
C GLY A 133 11.19 -0.14 7.13
N VAL A 134 12.41 0.42 7.14
CA VAL A 134 12.65 1.86 6.96
C VAL A 134 12.08 2.35 5.64
N LEU A 135 12.42 1.66 4.54
CA LEU A 135 11.92 2.02 3.20
C LEU A 135 10.41 1.88 3.11
N ALA A 136 9.84 0.83 3.70
CA ALA A 136 8.41 0.62 3.76
C ALA A 136 7.70 1.71 4.58
N GLY A 137 8.25 2.12 5.72
CA GLY A 137 7.68 3.18 6.55
C GLY A 137 7.75 4.55 5.90
N LEU A 138 8.88 4.89 5.29
CA LEU A 138 9.05 6.11 4.52
C LEU A 138 8.05 6.16 3.36
N GLY A 139 7.99 5.09 2.56
CA GLY A 139 7.05 4.97 1.46
C GLY A 139 5.60 5.01 1.90
N SER A 140 5.27 4.33 3.01
CA SER A 140 3.93 4.30 3.59
C SER A 140 3.47 5.70 3.95
N LEU A 141 4.36 6.54 4.47
CA LEU A 141 3.95 7.86 4.91
C LEU A 141 3.88 8.88 3.76
N VAL A 142 4.89 8.88 2.88
CA VAL A 142 4.99 9.80 1.74
C VAL A 142 3.96 9.46 0.66
N SER A 143 3.73 8.17 0.42
CA SER A 143 2.95 7.68 -0.73
C SER A 143 1.87 6.66 -0.40
N SER A 144 1.71 6.23 0.86
CA SER A 144 0.90 5.04 1.22
C SER A 144 1.37 3.72 0.63
N ILE A 145 2.50 3.70 -0.07
CA ILE A 145 3.05 2.48 -0.66
C ILE A 145 4.17 1.94 0.22
N SER A 146 3.99 0.73 0.76
CA SER A 146 4.96 0.10 1.66
C SER A 146 5.30 -1.35 1.30
N GLY A 147 4.52 -1.94 0.40
CA GLY A 147 4.64 -3.34 -0.02
C GLY A 147 5.96 -3.77 -0.65
N PRO A 148 6.60 -2.99 -1.54
CA PRO A 148 7.69 -3.48 -2.39
C PRO A 148 8.96 -3.95 -1.66
N PRO A 149 9.55 -3.18 -0.73
CA PRO A 149 10.72 -3.64 0.02
C PRO A 149 10.42 -4.88 0.86
N VAL A 150 9.23 -4.96 1.45
CA VAL A 150 8.79 -6.11 2.26
C VAL A 150 8.52 -7.33 1.38
N ALA A 151 7.80 -7.17 0.28
CA ALA A 151 7.46 -8.27 -0.64
C ALA A 151 8.73 -8.93 -1.22
N LEU A 152 9.81 -8.17 -1.41
CA LEU A 152 11.09 -8.71 -1.85
C LEU A 152 11.69 -9.69 -0.83
N LEU A 153 11.58 -9.40 0.47
CA LEU A 153 12.08 -10.27 1.55
C LEU A 153 11.29 -11.57 1.68
N TYR A 154 10.03 -11.56 1.24
CA TYR A 154 9.14 -12.72 1.31
C TYR A 154 8.96 -13.42 -0.05
N LYS A 155 9.74 -13.07 -1.08
CA LYS A 155 9.52 -13.56 -2.45
C LYS A 155 9.60 -15.09 -2.61
N ASP A 156 10.35 -15.75 -1.73
CA ASP A 156 10.58 -17.20 -1.76
C ASP A 156 9.57 -17.96 -0.86
N GLU A 157 8.83 -17.23 -0.03
CA GLU A 157 7.74 -17.77 0.80
C GLU A 157 6.51 -18.01 -0.07
N LYS A 158 5.72 -19.04 0.23
CA LYS A 158 4.59 -19.47 -0.62
C LYS A 158 3.27 -19.51 0.14
N GLY A 159 2.19 -19.42 -0.63
CA GLY A 159 0.84 -19.77 -0.17
C GLY A 159 0.30 -18.90 0.96
N ALA A 160 -0.32 -19.54 1.95
CA ALA A 160 -1.02 -18.87 3.04
C ALA A 160 -0.08 -18.13 4.00
N THR A 161 1.11 -18.69 4.28
CA THR A 161 2.10 -18.10 5.19
C THR A 161 2.65 -16.77 4.67
N LEU A 162 2.93 -16.68 3.37
CA LEU A 162 3.29 -15.42 2.71
C LEU A 162 2.21 -14.36 2.93
N ARG A 163 0.96 -14.68 2.55
CA ARG A 163 -0.16 -13.72 2.61
C ARG A 163 -0.46 -13.28 4.04
N ALA A 164 -0.41 -14.21 4.99
CA ALA A 164 -0.66 -13.91 6.40
C ALA A 164 0.40 -12.96 6.98
N ASN A 165 1.69 -13.26 6.77
CA ASN A 165 2.77 -12.42 7.28
C ASN A 165 2.81 -11.04 6.61
N LEU A 166 2.57 -10.95 5.28
CA LEU A 166 2.46 -9.67 4.60
C LEU A 166 1.25 -8.86 5.11
N ALA A 167 0.09 -9.50 5.30
CA ALA A 167 -1.08 -8.83 5.85
C ALA A 167 -0.81 -8.27 7.25
N LEU A 168 -0.12 -9.03 8.11
CA LEU A 168 0.28 -8.54 9.44
C LEU A 168 1.26 -7.37 9.35
N VAL A 169 2.31 -7.49 8.53
CA VAL A 169 3.29 -6.40 8.36
C VAL A 169 2.60 -5.14 7.85
N PHE A 170 1.73 -5.25 6.85
CA PHE A 170 1.03 -4.10 6.29
C PHE A 170 -0.01 -3.52 7.26
N LEU A 171 -0.74 -4.35 8.01
CA LEU A 171 -1.65 -3.89 9.04
C LEU A 171 -0.90 -3.12 10.13
N SER A 172 0.11 -3.73 10.74
CA SER A 172 0.90 -3.08 11.80
C SER A 172 1.61 -1.84 11.27
N GLY A 173 2.20 -1.92 10.09
CA GLY A 173 2.90 -0.81 9.46
C GLY A 173 1.98 0.35 9.09
N VAL A 174 0.78 0.09 8.56
CA VAL A 174 -0.17 1.17 8.25
C VAL A 174 -0.75 1.80 9.53
N LEU A 175 -0.95 1.02 10.60
CA LEU A 175 -1.33 1.57 11.90
C LEU A 175 -0.25 2.49 12.48
N LEU A 176 1.03 2.10 12.40
CA LEU A 176 2.16 2.97 12.78
C LEU A 176 2.20 4.25 11.94
N THR A 177 1.94 4.13 10.63
CA THR A 177 1.92 5.25 9.69
C THR A 177 0.76 6.21 9.98
N LEU A 178 -0.44 5.69 10.21
CA LEU A 178 -1.62 6.47 10.59
C LEU A 178 -1.41 7.13 11.96
N GLY A 179 -0.79 6.45 12.92
CA GLY A 179 -0.39 7.04 14.20
C GLY A 179 0.57 8.21 14.01
N GLY A 180 1.61 8.04 13.19
CA GLY A 180 2.55 9.12 12.85
C GLY A 180 1.87 10.31 12.18
N ARG A 181 0.94 10.07 11.24
CA ARG A 181 0.15 11.12 10.60
C ARG A 181 -0.79 11.83 11.58
N LEU A 182 -1.45 11.08 12.46
CA LEU A 182 -2.35 11.63 13.47
C LEU A 182 -1.61 12.60 14.41
N VAL A 183 -0.44 12.18 14.92
CA VAL A 183 0.41 13.03 15.79
C VAL A 183 0.92 14.26 15.04
N SER A 184 1.08 14.17 13.73
CA SER A 184 1.55 15.27 12.89
C SER A 184 0.43 16.24 12.46
N GLY A 185 -0.84 15.95 12.79
CA GLY A 185 -1.99 16.74 12.34
C GLY A 185 -2.34 16.54 10.86
N GLU A 186 -1.86 15.45 10.25
CA GLU A 186 -1.91 15.17 8.81
C GLU A 186 -3.12 14.29 8.42
N ILE A 187 -4.15 14.22 9.27
CA ILE A 187 -5.38 13.48 9.02
C ILE A 187 -6.56 14.43 9.19
N SER A 188 -7.33 14.63 8.13
CA SER A 188 -8.55 15.42 8.15
C SER A 188 -9.80 14.55 8.26
N LEU A 189 -10.91 15.14 8.70
CA LEU A 189 -12.21 14.47 8.67
C LEU A 189 -12.63 14.10 7.24
N ARG A 190 -12.23 14.91 6.24
CA ARG A 190 -12.50 14.66 4.83
C ARG A 190 -11.83 13.36 4.36
N ASP A 191 -10.61 13.08 4.82
CA ASP A 191 -9.92 11.83 4.47
C ASP A 191 -10.69 10.60 4.94
N ALA A 192 -11.20 10.66 6.18
CA ALA A 192 -12.00 9.60 6.76
C ALA A 192 -13.34 9.41 6.03
N GLN A 193 -13.98 10.50 5.60
CA GLN A 193 -15.22 10.46 4.82
C GLN A 193 -15.00 9.81 3.45
N ILE A 194 -13.96 10.21 2.71
CA ILE A 194 -13.61 9.60 1.42
C ILE A 194 -13.33 8.11 1.62
N ALA A 195 -12.50 7.75 2.59
CA ALA A 195 -12.20 6.35 2.88
C ALA A 195 -13.46 5.55 3.23
N LEU A 196 -14.37 6.09 4.05
CA LEU A 196 -15.60 5.40 4.44
C LEU A 196 -16.55 5.20 3.26
N CYS A 197 -16.68 6.17 2.35
CA CYS A 197 -17.49 6.03 1.14
C CYS A 197 -16.92 5.00 0.15
N VAL A 198 -15.59 4.85 0.10
CA VAL A 198 -14.88 3.93 -0.79
C VAL A 198 -14.70 2.53 -0.18
N ALA A 199 -14.74 2.42 1.15
CA ALA A 199 -14.54 1.18 1.91
C ALA A 199 -15.40 0.00 1.46
N PRO A 200 -16.69 0.17 1.06
CA PRO A 200 -17.47 -0.94 0.51
C PRO A 200 -16.79 -1.65 -0.67
N GLY A 201 -16.11 -0.91 -1.56
CA GLY A 201 -15.36 -1.50 -2.67
C GLY A 201 -14.22 -2.40 -2.19
N VAL A 202 -13.49 -1.96 -1.16
CA VAL A 202 -12.41 -2.77 -0.54
C VAL A 202 -12.98 -4.01 0.16
N LEU A 203 -14.09 -3.88 0.90
CA LEU A 203 -14.69 -5.01 1.60
C LEU A 203 -15.26 -6.05 0.64
N LEU A 204 -15.90 -5.61 -0.46
CA LEU A 204 -16.38 -6.48 -1.53
C LEU A 204 -15.24 -7.22 -2.25
N SER A 205 -14.03 -6.66 -2.24
CA SER A 205 -12.86 -7.29 -2.86
C SER A 205 -12.45 -8.60 -2.19
N LEU A 206 -12.71 -8.76 -0.88
CA LEU A 206 -12.28 -9.91 -0.09
C LEU A 206 -12.91 -11.23 -0.56
N PRO A 207 -14.25 -11.36 -0.66
CA PRO A 207 -14.86 -12.58 -1.20
C PRO A 207 -14.54 -12.80 -2.68
N VAL A 208 -14.33 -11.73 -3.46
CA VAL A 208 -13.93 -11.82 -4.86
C VAL A 208 -12.53 -12.40 -4.99
N ALA A 209 -11.57 -11.90 -4.20
CA ALA A 209 -10.20 -12.41 -4.15
C ALA A 209 -10.14 -13.88 -3.74
N GLU A 210 -10.96 -14.28 -2.77
CA GLU A 210 -11.06 -15.67 -2.31
C GLU A 210 -11.54 -16.62 -3.42
N ARG A 211 -12.56 -16.21 -4.19
CA ARG A 211 -13.10 -16.99 -5.32
C ARG A 211 -12.14 -17.09 -6.51
N LEU A 212 -11.34 -16.06 -6.73
CA LEU A 212 -10.31 -16.01 -7.77
C LEU A 212 -9.00 -16.67 -7.33
N GLY A 213 -8.79 -16.81 -6.02
CA GLY A 213 -7.63 -17.47 -5.43
C GLY A 213 -7.50 -18.90 -5.94
N GLY A 214 -6.38 -19.20 -6.60
CA GLY A 214 -6.11 -20.51 -7.19
C GLY A 214 -6.62 -20.71 -8.63
N LYS A 215 -7.41 -19.77 -9.18
CA LYS A 215 -7.87 -19.79 -10.59
C LYS A 215 -7.05 -18.89 -11.51
N VAL A 216 -6.35 -17.92 -10.94
CA VAL A 216 -5.59 -16.91 -11.69
C VAL A 216 -4.10 -17.14 -11.49
N ASP A 217 -3.33 -17.06 -12.59
CA ASP A 217 -1.87 -17.08 -12.53
C ASP A 217 -1.33 -15.84 -11.82
N GLY A 218 -0.76 -16.05 -10.63
CA GLY A 218 -0.17 -14.99 -9.82
C GLY A 218 1.02 -14.31 -10.51
N ALA A 219 1.74 -14.99 -11.41
CA ALA A 219 2.85 -14.42 -12.15
C ALA A 219 2.37 -13.40 -13.20
N LEU A 220 1.35 -13.76 -13.98
CA LEU A 220 0.69 -12.84 -14.91
C LEU A 220 0.13 -11.63 -14.16
N LEU A 221 -0.57 -11.87 -13.04
CA LEU A 221 -1.17 -10.79 -12.26
C LEU A 221 -0.11 -9.82 -11.72
N ARG A 222 1.01 -10.34 -11.23
CA ARG A 222 2.15 -9.52 -10.79
C ARG A 222 2.73 -8.68 -11.95
N ARG A 223 2.85 -9.24 -13.15
CA ARG A 223 3.33 -8.49 -14.32
C ARG A 223 2.38 -7.35 -14.71
N LEU A 224 1.07 -7.63 -14.73
CA LEU A 224 0.05 -6.62 -15.00
C LEU A 224 0.06 -5.50 -13.95
N VAL A 225 0.20 -5.84 -12.67
CA VAL A 225 0.33 -4.87 -11.58
C VAL A 225 1.53 -3.96 -11.79
N LEU A 226 2.69 -4.53 -12.09
CA LEU A 226 3.90 -3.74 -12.32
C LEU A 226 3.74 -2.82 -13.53
N GLY A 227 3.21 -3.32 -14.65
CA GLY A 227 2.97 -2.51 -15.85
C GLY A 227 1.99 -1.35 -15.60
N LEU A 228 0.85 -1.61 -14.97
CA LEU A 228 -0.13 -0.58 -14.63
C LEU A 228 0.41 0.43 -13.62
N ALA A 229 1.18 -0.02 -12.62
CA ALA A 229 1.81 0.86 -11.65
C ALA A 229 2.84 1.78 -12.32
N THR A 230 3.65 1.26 -13.25
CA THR A 230 4.59 2.06 -14.05
C THR A 230 3.87 3.13 -14.85
N LEU A 231 2.85 2.74 -15.63
CA LEU A 231 2.09 3.69 -16.46
C LEU A 231 1.45 4.79 -15.61
N SER A 232 0.83 4.41 -14.49
CA SER A 232 0.17 5.36 -13.59
C SER A 232 1.16 6.29 -12.89
N ALA A 233 2.33 5.80 -12.50
CA ALA A 233 3.37 6.62 -11.89
C ALA A 233 4.03 7.58 -12.88
N VAL A 234 4.25 7.16 -14.12
CA VAL A 234 4.76 8.03 -15.19
C VAL A 234 3.73 9.12 -15.50
N ALA A 235 2.45 8.77 -15.61
CA ALA A 235 1.38 9.74 -15.80
C ALA A 235 1.29 10.75 -14.64
N LEU A 236 1.43 10.27 -13.40
CA LEU A 236 1.46 11.13 -12.21
C LEU A 236 2.67 12.08 -12.21
N ALA A 237 3.86 11.58 -12.55
CA ALA A 237 5.07 12.38 -12.68
C ALA A 237 4.92 13.45 -13.77
N ALA A 238 4.40 13.07 -14.95
CA ALA A 238 4.18 13.99 -16.06
C ALA A 238 3.18 15.11 -15.71
N ARG A 239 2.13 14.81 -14.93
CA ARG A 239 1.18 15.81 -14.43
C ARG A 239 1.79 16.78 -13.41
N ALA A 240 2.84 16.35 -12.70
CA ALA A 240 3.52 17.14 -11.67
C ALA A 240 4.71 17.95 -12.21
N LEU A 241 5.04 17.83 -13.50
CA LEU A 241 6.10 18.59 -14.17
C LEU A 241 5.53 19.85 -14.84
#